data_AF-C4RRM2-F1
#
_entry.id   AF-C4RRM2-F1
#
_cell.length_a   1.000
_cell.length_b   1.000
_cell.length_c   1.000
_cell.angle_alpha   90.00
_cell.angle_beta   90.00
_cell.angle_gamma   90.00
#
_symmetry.space_group_name_H-M   'P 1'
#
loop_
_entity.id
_entity.type
_entity.pdbx_description
1 polymer ?
#
loop_
_entity_poly.entity_id
_entity_poly.type
_entity_poly.pdbx_seq_one_letter_code
_entity_poly.pdbx_strand_id
1 'polypeptide(L)'
;MIRTFINLIKEFGMDLRVQLMEGRADVPRVGSLVTSGRLHPPVLVLDGDGVEVEAATGYLRDLAVGDCSPLTCRSYGFGLLRWFRLLWLLGVA
;
A
#
# COMPACT_ATOMS: atom_id res chain seq x y z
N MET A 1 -15.97 -7.40 -6.80
CA MET A 1 -15.47 -8.65 -6.21
C MET A 1 -15.00 -8.47 -4.76
N ILE A 2 -14.13 -7.48 -4.45
CA ILE A 2 -13.61 -7.20 -3.10
C ILE A 2 -14.71 -6.91 -2.06
N ARG A 3 -15.71 -6.09 -2.42
CA ARG A 3 -16.81 -5.70 -1.52
C ARG A 3 -17.68 -6.87 -1.05
N THR A 4 -17.81 -7.90 -1.87
CA THR A 4 -18.58 -9.12 -1.56
C THR A 4 -17.85 -10.00 -0.54
N PHE A 5 -16.52 -10.06 -0.63
CA PHE A 5 -15.68 -10.86 0.27
C PHE A 5 -15.67 -10.31 1.71
N ILE A 6 -15.60 -8.98 1.86
CA ILE A 6 -15.59 -8.32 3.17
C ILE A 6 -16.92 -8.50 3.91
N ASN A 7 -18.04 -8.45 3.18
CA ASN A 7 -19.37 -8.70 3.74
C ASN A 7 -19.51 -10.15 4.22
N LEU A 8 -18.96 -11.12 3.47
CA LEU A 8 -18.94 -12.53 3.87
C LEU A 8 -18.15 -12.74 5.18
N ILE A 9 -17.00 -12.09 5.33
CA ILE A 9 -16.18 -12.21 6.54
C ILE A 9 -16.92 -11.66 7.77
N LYS A 10 -17.65 -10.55 7.62
CA LYS A 10 -18.54 -10.01 8.65
C LYS A 10 -19.72 -10.93 8.98
N GLU A 11 -20.39 -11.49 7.98
CA GLU A 11 -21.59 -12.33 8.17
C GLU A 11 -21.29 -13.68 8.84
N PHE A 12 -20.08 -14.23 8.67
CA PHE A 12 -19.66 -15.50 9.29
C PHE A 12 -18.94 -15.34 10.64
N GLY A 13 -18.89 -14.13 11.22
CA GLY A 13 -18.22 -13.90 12.51
C GLY A 13 -16.72 -14.20 12.52
N MET A 14 -16.09 -14.25 11.33
CA MET A 14 -14.65 -14.52 11.21
C MET A 14 -13.89 -13.22 11.31
N ASP A 15 -12.93 -13.15 12.22
CA ASP A 15 -12.03 -12.00 12.32
C ASP A 15 -11.10 -11.98 11.08
N LEU A 16 -11.28 -10.97 10.21
CA LEU A 16 -10.44 -10.72 9.04
C LEU A 16 -8.94 -10.73 9.41
N ARG A 17 -8.59 -10.22 10.60
CA ARG A 17 -7.21 -10.23 11.10
C ARG A 17 -6.69 -11.65 11.24
N VAL A 18 -7.47 -12.58 11.82
CA VAL A 18 -7.08 -13.98 12.00
C VAL A 18 -6.91 -14.65 10.63
N GLN A 19 -7.82 -14.41 9.69
CA GLN A 19 -7.70 -14.96 8.35
C GLN A 19 -6.44 -14.49 7.61
N LEU A 20 -6.11 -13.21 7.69
CA LEU A 20 -4.88 -12.66 7.11
C LEU A 20 -3.63 -13.21 7.81
N MET A 21 -3.66 -13.34 9.14
CA MET A 21 -2.53 -13.88 9.93
C MET A 21 -2.24 -15.36 9.64
N GLU A 22 -3.29 -16.15 9.39
CA GLU A 22 -3.17 -17.57 9.09
C GLU A 22 -3.06 -17.88 7.58
N GLY A 23 -3.06 -16.85 6.72
CA GLY A 23 -2.99 -17.03 5.26
C GLY A 23 -4.25 -17.65 4.66
N ARG A 24 -5.40 -17.54 5.34
CA ARG A 24 -6.73 -17.98 4.85
C ARG A 24 -7.43 -16.91 4.01
N ALA A 25 -6.89 -15.70 3.98
CA ALA A 25 -7.31 -14.61 3.10
C ALA A 25 -6.07 -13.89 2.53
N ASP A 26 -6.20 -13.39 1.30
CA ASP A 26 -5.14 -12.65 0.61
C ASP A 26 -5.39 -11.14 0.61
N VAL A 27 -4.30 -10.37 0.71
CA VAL A 27 -4.34 -8.94 0.42
C VAL A 27 -4.22 -8.73 -1.10
N PRO A 28 -5.16 -8.02 -1.75
CA PRO A 28 -5.09 -7.76 -3.18
C PRO A 28 -3.76 -7.11 -3.59
N ARG A 29 -3.15 -7.62 -4.67
CA ARG A 29 -1.90 -7.08 -5.24
C ARG A 29 -2.17 -5.87 -6.15
N VAL A 30 -2.99 -4.94 -5.69
CA VAL A 30 -3.31 -3.69 -6.41
C VAL A 30 -2.24 -2.63 -6.17
N GLY A 31 -2.12 -1.68 -7.10
CA GLY A 31 -1.10 -0.63 -7.02
C GLY A 31 0.32 -1.13 -7.25
N SER A 32 1.23 -0.17 -7.43
CA SER A 32 2.61 -0.43 -7.84
C SER A 32 3.60 0.54 -7.20
N LEU A 33 4.88 0.17 -7.20
CA LEU A 33 5.98 1.07 -6.88
C LEU A 33 6.75 1.31 -8.17
N VAL A 34 6.89 2.56 -8.58
CA VAL A 34 7.56 2.95 -9.82
C VAL A 34 8.69 3.95 -9.55
N THR A 35 9.69 3.98 -10.43
CA THR A 35 10.67 5.07 -10.45
C THR A 35 10.00 6.35 -10.93
N SER A 36 10.24 7.46 -10.25
CA SER A 36 9.53 8.73 -10.51
C SER A 36 10.11 9.54 -11.67
N GLY A 37 11.40 9.35 -11.99
CA GLY A 37 12.15 10.25 -12.87
C GLY A 37 12.41 11.65 -12.28
N ARG A 38 12.01 11.88 -11.01
CA ARG A 38 12.19 13.13 -10.28
C ARG A 38 13.44 13.05 -9.40
N LEU A 39 13.99 14.21 -9.03
CA LEU A 39 15.04 14.26 -8.01
C LEU A 39 14.51 13.73 -6.66
N HIS A 40 13.32 14.21 -6.22
CA HIS A 40 12.66 13.74 -5.01
C HIS A 40 11.12 13.65 -5.17
N PRO A 41 10.47 12.58 -4.67
CA PRO A 41 11.09 11.32 -4.27
C PRO A 41 11.56 10.53 -5.51
N PRO A 42 12.57 9.64 -5.38
CA PRO A 42 13.06 8.82 -6.50
C PRO A 42 12.09 7.70 -6.91
N VAL A 43 11.11 7.38 -6.06
CA VAL A 43 10.07 6.37 -6.30
C VAL A 43 8.69 6.91 -5.91
N LEU A 44 7.64 6.38 -6.54
CA LEU A 44 6.24 6.72 -6.29
C LEU A 44 5.44 5.44 -6.02
N VAL A 45 4.49 5.53 -5.10
CA VAL A 45 3.47 4.50 -4.91
C VAL A 45 2.24 4.92 -5.70
N LEU A 46 1.80 4.06 -6.62
CA LEU A 46 0.59 4.24 -7.40
C LEU A 46 -0.52 3.33 -6.87
N ASP A 47 -1.76 3.81 -6.92
CA ASP A 47 -2.95 3.03 -6.58
C ASP A 47 -3.39 2.08 -7.71
N GLY A 48 -4.56 1.46 -7.54
CA GLY A 48 -5.14 0.53 -8.51
C GLY A 48 -5.45 1.14 -9.87
N ASP A 49 -5.66 2.46 -9.92
CA ASP A 49 -5.97 3.23 -11.13
C ASP A 49 -4.72 3.91 -11.71
N GLY A 50 -3.54 3.66 -11.12
CA GLY A 50 -2.27 4.24 -11.53
C GLY A 50 -2.06 5.67 -11.03
N VAL A 51 -2.88 6.14 -10.09
CA VAL A 51 -2.78 7.50 -9.52
C VAL A 51 -1.79 7.51 -8.37
N GLU A 52 -0.98 8.57 -8.27
CA GLU A 52 -0.04 8.75 -7.18
C GLU A 52 -0.76 8.85 -5.82
N VAL A 53 -0.31 8.04 -4.86
CA VAL A 53 -0.77 8.15 -3.48
C VAL A 53 -0.07 9.34 -2.83
N GLU A 54 -0.79 10.43 -2.65
CA GLU A 54 -0.22 11.71 -2.19
C GLU A 54 0.51 11.58 -0.84
N ALA A 55 -0.11 10.93 0.14
CA ALA A 55 0.46 10.74 1.47
C ALA A 55 1.79 9.95 1.43
N ALA A 56 1.87 8.93 0.56
CA ALA A 56 3.11 8.18 0.36
C ALA A 56 4.18 9.04 -0.33
N THR A 57 3.77 9.85 -1.31
CA THR A 57 4.65 10.76 -2.04
C THR A 57 5.27 11.81 -1.13
N GLY A 58 4.49 12.40 -0.22
CA GLY A 58 4.98 13.33 0.79
C GLY A 58 6.03 12.70 1.69
N TYR A 59 5.70 11.56 2.31
CA TYR A 59 6.63 10.85 3.18
C TYR A 59 7.95 10.45 2.48
N LEU A 60 7.86 9.92 1.25
CA LEU A 60 9.05 9.53 0.49
C LEU A 60 9.89 10.74 0.08
N ARG A 61 9.26 11.89 -0.17
CA ARG A 61 9.97 13.15 -0.44
C ARG A 61 10.75 13.60 0.78
N ASP A 62 10.14 13.55 1.96
CA ASP A 62 10.78 13.93 3.22
C ASP A 62 11.98 13.03 3.54
N LEU A 63 11.86 11.72 3.30
CA LEU A 63 13.01 10.80 3.40
C LEU A 63 14.14 11.22 2.45
N ALA A 64 13.81 11.49 1.19
CA ALA A 64 14.81 11.79 0.18
C ALA A 64 15.50 13.15 0.41
N VAL A 65 14.76 14.16 0.89
CA VAL A 65 15.31 15.47 1.29
C VAL A 65 16.13 15.35 2.59
N GLY A 66 15.78 14.43 3.48
CA GLY A 66 16.53 14.09 4.69
C GLY A 66 17.79 13.24 4.46
N ASP A 67 18.37 13.27 3.25
CA ASP A 67 19.59 12.55 2.85
C ASP A 67 19.51 11.01 2.95
N CYS A 68 18.29 10.44 2.95
CA CYS A 68 18.14 8.99 2.83
C CYS A 68 18.44 8.53 1.41
N SER A 69 19.19 7.43 1.30
CA SER A 69 19.54 6.85 -0.01
C SER A 69 18.29 6.50 -0.85
N PRO A 70 18.39 6.51 -2.19
CA PRO A 70 17.32 6.04 -3.06
C PRO A 70 16.89 4.60 -2.77
N LEU A 71 17.82 3.74 -2.33
CA LEU A 71 17.52 2.38 -1.93
C LEU A 71 16.67 2.33 -0.65
N THR A 72 16.94 3.23 0.31
CA THR A 72 16.10 3.43 1.50
C THR A 72 14.69 3.84 1.08
N CYS A 73 14.55 4.84 0.21
CA CYS A 73 13.25 5.28 -0.31
C CYS A 73 12.49 4.12 -0.99
N ARG A 74 13.18 3.27 -1.77
CA ARG A 74 12.58 2.09 -2.41
C ARG A 74 12.08 1.06 -1.39
N SER A 75 12.86 0.76 -0.36
CA SER A 75 12.47 -0.17 0.71
C SER A 75 11.24 0.33 1.47
N TYR A 76 11.22 1.61 1.84
CA TYR A 76 10.05 2.23 2.48
C TYR A 76 8.85 2.28 1.53
N GLY A 77 9.06 2.56 0.25
CA GLY A 77 8.02 2.53 -0.79
C GLY A 77 7.30 1.18 -0.87
N PHE A 78 8.01 0.06 -0.79
CA PHE A 78 7.36 -1.26 -0.72
C PHE A 78 6.60 -1.49 0.59
N GLY A 79 7.12 -0.97 1.71
CA GLY A 79 6.41 -1.00 2.99
C GLY A 79 5.08 -0.23 2.92
N LEU A 80 5.10 0.98 2.36
CA LEU A 80 3.91 1.80 2.12
C LEU A 80 2.94 1.11 1.18
N LEU A 81 3.41 0.56 0.04
CA LEU A 81 2.54 -0.16 -0.89
C LEU A 81 1.84 -1.34 -0.21
N ARG A 82 2.55 -2.09 0.65
CA ARG A 82 1.94 -3.16 1.46
C ARG A 82 0.87 -2.61 2.40
N TRP A 83 1.15 -1.48 3.05
CA TRP A 83 0.21 -0.84 3.98
C TRP A 83 -1.05 -0.33 3.27
N PHE A 84 -0.90 0.43 2.19
CA PHE A 84 -2.02 0.94 1.40
C PHE A 84 -2.89 -0.18 0.81
N ARG A 85 -2.30 -1.31 0.39
CA ARG A 85 -3.08 -2.48 -0.02
C ARG A 85 -4.02 -3.00 1.06
N LEU A 86 -3.59 -2.98 2.33
CA LEU A 86 -4.46 -3.31 3.45
C LEU A 86 -5.54 -2.25 3.65
N LEU A 87 -5.20 -0.96 3.59
CA LEU A 87 -6.19 0.11 3.76
C LEU A 87 -7.26 0.12 2.65
N TRP A 88 -6.87 -0.13 1.40
CA TRP A 88 -7.80 -0.30 0.28
C TRP A 88 -8.67 -1.54 0.43
N LEU A 89 -8.11 -2.65 0.92
CA LEU A 89 -8.90 -3.84 1.28
C LEU A 89 -9.94 -3.50 2.35
N LEU A 90 -9.61 -2.65 3.31
CA LEU A 90 -10.53 -2.22 4.38
C LEU A 90 -11.50 -1.11 3.94
N GLY A 91 -11.23 -0.44 2.82
CA GLY A 91 -12.03 0.69 2.31
C GLY A 91 -11.89 1.97 3.14
N VAL A 92 -10.70 2.22 3.69
CA VAL A 92 -10.44 3.37 4.59
C VAL A 92 -9.31 4.30 4.11
N ALA A 93 -8.71 4.03 2.96
CA ALA A 93 -7.76 4.90 2.28
C ALA A 93 -8.41 5.61 1.09
#